data_AF-A0A483AAJ9-F1
#
_entry.id   AF-A0A483AAJ9-F1
#
_cell.length_a   1.000
_cell.length_b   1.000
_cell.length_c   1.000
_cell.angle_alpha   90.00
_cell.angle_beta   90.00
_cell.angle_gamma   90.00
#
_symmetry.space_group_name_H-M   'P 1'
#
loop_
_entity.id
_entity.type
_entity.pdbx_description
1 polymer ?
#
loop_
_entity_poly.entity_id
_entity_poly.type
_entity_poly.pdbx_seq_one_letter_code
_entity_poly.pdbx_strand_id
1 'polypeptide(L)'
;MWLDRNLGATQVAASSTDSAAYGDLYQWGTNGICPAGFSVPTEAEITADTISATTTDITNSATAFSSFLKIPVAGYRHRSDGGLYNVGTSAYLWSRSAAGRDGRHLYLKSGRAFFVSSNRAHGFSVRCIKD
;
A
#
# COMPACT_ATOMS: atom_id res chain seq x y z
N MET A 1 -10.16 -10.35 -5.83
CA MET A 1 -10.04 -9.36 -6.92
C MET A 1 -9.71 -8.01 -6.30
N TRP A 2 -8.78 -7.25 -6.86
CA TRP A 2 -8.31 -5.98 -6.29
C TRP A 2 -8.99 -4.76 -6.91
N LEU A 3 -9.05 -3.65 -6.16
CA LEU A 3 -9.31 -2.35 -6.77
C LEU A 3 -8.18 -1.97 -7.72
N ASP A 4 -8.54 -1.33 -8.83
CA ASP A 4 -7.60 -0.91 -9.88
C ASP A 4 -6.68 0.25 -9.45
N ARG A 5 -7.03 0.97 -8.37
CA ARG A 5 -6.26 2.09 -7.80
C ARG A 5 -6.24 2.09 -6.27
N ASN A 6 -5.31 2.87 -5.70
CA ASN A 6 -5.29 3.11 -4.25
C ASN A 6 -6.57 3.83 -3.86
N LEU A 7 -7.08 3.56 -2.66
CA LEU A 7 -8.27 4.21 -2.18
C LEU A 7 -8.08 5.74 -2.10
N GLY A 8 -9.02 6.50 -2.66
CA GLY A 8 -8.94 7.96 -2.79
C GLY A 8 -8.22 8.45 -4.05
N ALA A 9 -7.61 7.56 -4.85
CA ALA A 9 -6.97 7.95 -6.10
C ALA A 9 -8.00 8.31 -7.19
N THR A 10 -7.69 9.33 -7.99
CA THR A 10 -8.59 9.78 -9.08
C THR A 10 -8.35 9.01 -10.38
N GLN A 11 -7.19 8.37 -10.53
CA GLN A 11 -6.86 7.53 -11.69
C GLN A 11 -6.01 6.31 -11.35
N VAL A 12 -5.96 5.36 -12.28
CA VAL A 12 -4.96 4.27 -12.26
C VAL A 12 -3.60 4.87 -12.59
N ALA A 13 -2.54 4.43 -11.90
CA ALA A 13 -1.20 4.97 -12.08
C ALA A 13 -0.72 4.84 -13.55
N ALA A 14 -0.37 5.98 -14.15
CA ALA A 14 0.28 6.05 -15.46
C ALA A 14 1.81 5.98 -15.36
N SER A 15 2.36 6.37 -14.21
CA SER A 15 3.78 6.22 -13.84
C SER A 15 3.88 5.91 -12.35
N SER A 16 5.05 5.48 -11.87
CA SER A 16 5.26 5.22 -10.45
C SER A 16 5.10 6.48 -9.58
N THR A 17 5.40 7.66 -10.15
CA THR A 17 5.33 8.96 -9.48
C THR A 17 4.06 9.76 -9.81
N ASP A 18 3.04 9.10 -10.35
CA ASP A 18 1.77 9.71 -10.70
C ASP A 18 0.98 10.12 -9.43
N SER A 19 1.02 11.40 -9.10
CA SER A 19 0.39 11.93 -7.89
C SER A 19 -1.13 11.77 -7.87
N ALA A 20 -1.79 11.72 -9.03
CA ALA A 20 -3.24 11.48 -9.12
C ALA A 20 -3.61 10.02 -8.77
N ALA A 21 -2.63 9.12 -8.77
CA ALA A 21 -2.80 7.71 -8.44
C ALA A 21 -2.41 7.35 -6.99
N TYR A 22 -1.81 8.27 -6.24
CA TYR A 22 -1.33 8.00 -4.88
C TYR A 22 -2.46 7.62 -3.92
N GLY A 23 -3.61 8.26 -4.09
CA GLY A 23 -4.75 8.14 -3.19
C GLY A 23 -4.49 8.78 -1.83
N ASP A 24 -5.38 8.50 -0.89
CA ASP A 24 -5.30 9.05 0.46
C ASP A 24 -4.40 8.22 1.36
N LEU A 25 -3.92 8.85 2.44
CA LEU A 25 -3.05 8.24 3.44
C LEU A 25 -3.81 8.04 4.75
N TYR A 26 -4.13 6.78 5.04
CA TYR A 26 -5.00 6.39 6.15
C TYR A 26 -4.17 6.05 7.39
N GLN A 27 -4.66 6.40 8.57
CA GLN A 27 -4.16 5.82 9.82
C GLN A 27 -4.71 4.41 10.00
N TRP A 28 -3.95 3.53 10.64
CA TRP A 28 -4.43 2.18 10.92
C TRP A 28 -5.51 2.18 12.00
N GLY A 29 -6.55 1.37 11.82
CA GLY A 29 -7.62 1.19 12.81
C GLY A 29 -8.81 2.13 12.68
N THR A 30 -8.88 2.94 11.61
CA THR A 30 -10.15 3.54 11.19
C THR A 30 -11.09 2.42 10.72
N ASN A 31 -12.27 2.30 11.34
CA ASN A 31 -13.25 1.30 10.92
C ASN A 31 -13.75 1.62 9.50
N GLY A 32 -13.89 0.60 8.65
CA GLY A 32 -14.51 0.74 7.33
C GLY A 32 -13.69 1.56 6.33
N ILE A 33 -12.37 1.39 6.28
CA ILE A 33 -11.53 2.07 5.27
C ILE A 33 -12.01 1.70 3.86
N CYS A 34 -12.21 0.42 3.59
CA CYS A 34 -12.62 -0.04 2.27
C CYS A 34 -14.14 0.02 2.07
N PRO A 35 -14.63 0.24 0.84
CA PRO A 35 -16.07 0.20 0.52
C PRO A 35 -16.71 -1.15 0.84
N ALA A 36 -18.05 -1.19 0.93
CA ALA A 36 -18.78 -2.42 1.18
C ALA A 36 -18.43 -3.52 0.16
N GLY A 37 -18.17 -4.74 0.66
CA GLY A 37 -17.72 -5.89 -0.14
C GLY A 37 -16.22 -5.89 -0.45
N PHE A 38 -15.46 -4.97 0.15
CA PHE A 38 -14.01 -4.93 0.08
C PHE A 38 -13.41 -4.76 1.48
N SER A 39 -12.21 -5.29 1.65
CA SER A 39 -11.42 -5.15 2.87
C SER A 39 -10.00 -4.69 2.58
N VAL A 40 -9.33 -4.18 3.62
CA VAL A 40 -7.87 -4.02 3.57
C VAL A 40 -7.28 -5.43 3.51
N PRO A 41 -6.35 -5.73 2.59
CA PRO A 41 -5.80 -7.07 2.44
C PRO A 41 -4.95 -7.48 3.64
N THR A 42 -4.78 -8.78 3.83
CA THR A 42 -3.83 -9.40 4.76
C THR A 42 -2.45 -9.52 4.13
N GLU A 43 -1.43 -9.83 4.94
CA GLU A 43 -0.10 -10.19 4.42
C GLU A 43 -0.17 -11.40 3.49
N ALA A 44 -1.03 -12.39 3.76
CA ALA A 44 -1.15 -13.57 2.92
C ALA A 44 -1.75 -13.24 1.53
N GLU A 45 -2.82 -12.44 1.49
CA GLU A 45 -3.43 -11.96 0.25
C GLU A 45 -2.46 -11.07 -0.54
N ILE A 46 -1.76 -10.14 0.13
CA ILE A 46 -0.72 -9.35 -0.52
C ILE A 46 0.40 -10.27 -1.03
N THR A 47 0.91 -11.21 -0.23
CA THR A 47 2.05 -12.07 -0.64
C THR A 47 1.73 -12.91 -1.86
N ALA A 48 0.54 -13.53 -1.88
CA ALA A 48 0.09 -14.36 -3.00
C ALA A 48 0.05 -13.60 -4.33
N ASP A 49 -0.33 -12.32 -4.28
CA ASP A 49 -0.48 -11.46 -5.46
C ASP A 49 0.67 -10.44 -5.63
N THR A 50 1.74 -10.51 -4.82
CA THR A 50 2.90 -9.60 -4.91
C THR A 50 4.25 -10.30 -4.77
N ILE A 51 4.72 -10.58 -3.54
CA ILE A 51 6.09 -11.02 -3.24
C ILE A 51 6.36 -12.46 -3.69
N SER A 52 5.33 -13.29 -3.81
CA SER A 52 5.44 -14.68 -4.25
C SER A 52 4.46 -15.00 -5.38
N ALA A 53 4.12 -13.98 -6.18
CA ALA A 53 3.17 -14.11 -7.25
C ALA A 53 3.78 -14.89 -8.42
N THR A 54 3.08 -15.94 -8.88
CA THR A 54 3.55 -16.76 -10.01
C THR A 54 3.56 -16.03 -11.36
N THR A 55 3.06 -14.79 -11.41
CA THR A 55 2.96 -13.97 -12.63
C THR A 55 4.01 -12.87 -12.70
N THR A 56 4.16 -12.07 -11.64
CA THR A 56 5.15 -10.99 -11.57
C THR A 56 5.54 -10.75 -10.12
N ASP A 57 6.73 -11.20 -9.75
CA ASP A 57 7.27 -10.99 -8.40
C ASP A 57 7.54 -9.50 -8.15
N ILE A 58 6.82 -8.93 -7.19
CA ILE A 58 7.07 -7.58 -6.70
C ILE A 58 8.23 -7.63 -5.71
N THR A 59 9.44 -7.37 -6.21
CA THR A 59 10.68 -7.38 -5.41
C THR A 59 11.16 -5.99 -5.00
N ASN A 60 10.61 -4.95 -5.63
CA ASN A 60 10.94 -3.54 -5.40
C ASN A 60 9.84 -2.61 -5.93
N SER A 61 10.00 -1.29 -5.70
CA SER A 61 9.04 -0.28 -6.15
C SER A 61 8.86 -0.20 -7.67
N ALA A 62 9.88 -0.49 -8.48
CA ALA A 62 9.74 -0.48 -9.94
C ALA A 62 8.90 -1.68 -10.42
N THR A 63 9.18 -2.88 -9.93
CA THR A 63 8.35 -4.07 -10.21
C THR A 63 6.94 -3.93 -9.67
N ALA A 64 6.74 -3.19 -8.57
CA ALA A 64 5.43 -2.93 -8.01
C ALA A 64 4.56 -2.09 -8.94
N PHE A 65 5.14 -1.07 -9.58
CA PHE A 65 4.46 -0.27 -10.59
C PHE A 65 4.21 -1.05 -11.89
N SER A 66 5.17 -1.88 -12.32
CA SER A 66 5.00 -2.71 -13.53
C SER A 66 4.02 -3.87 -13.34
N SER A 67 3.69 -4.24 -12.10
CA SER A 67 2.72 -5.29 -11.79
C SER A 67 1.28 -4.89 -12.16
N PHE A 68 0.36 -5.85 -12.14
CA PHE A 68 -1.06 -5.59 -12.38
C PHE A 68 -1.68 -4.59 -11.39
N LEU A 69 -1.14 -4.49 -10.16
CA LEU A 69 -1.62 -3.55 -9.14
C LEU A 69 -1.21 -2.10 -9.41
N LYS A 70 -0.19 -1.89 -10.25
CA LYS A 70 0.39 -0.58 -10.58
C LYS A 70 0.61 0.30 -9.34
N ILE A 71 1.31 -0.23 -8.34
CA ILE A 71 1.47 0.44 -7.04
C ILE A 71 2.39 1.67 -7.22
N PRO A 72 1.91 2.90 -6.98
CA PRO A 72 2.73 4.09 -7.08
C PRO A 72 3.52 4.35 -5.78
N VAL A 73 4.61 5.10 -5.89
CA VAL A 73 5.49 5.50 -4.78
C VAL A 73 4.94 6.73 -4.05
N ALA A 74 3.75 6.57 -3.46
CA ALA A 74 3.01 7.62 -2.76
C ALA A 74 3.70 8.15 -1.49
N GLY A 75 4.74 7.47 -0.99
CA GLY A 75 5.35 7.80 0.30
C GLY A 75 4.38 7.54 1.46
N TYR A 76 4.55 8.30 2.54
CA TYR A 76 3.70 8.20 3.71
C TYR A 76 3.60 9.51 4.48
N ARG A 77 2.58 9.61 5.33
CA ARG A 77 2.43 10.72 6.28
C ARG A 77 3.05 10.34 7.61
N HIS A 78 4.02 11.11 8.07
CA HIS A 78 4.72 10.85 9.31
C HIS A 78 3.85 11.17 10.54
N ARG A 79 4.04 10.39 11.61
CA ARG A 79 3.10 10.37 12.74
C ARG A 79 3.24 11.57 13.68
N SER A 80 4.43 12.15 13.79
CA SER A 80 4.72 13.19 14.79
C SER A 80 4.47 14.61 14.28
N ASP A 81 4.72 14.85 13.00
CA ASP A 81 4.69 16.19 12.39
C ASP A 81 3.65 16.31 11.26
N GLY A 82 3.03 15.20 10.84
CA GLY A 82 2.08 15.19 9.73
C GLY A 82 2.70 15.43 8.35
N GLY A 83 4.03 15.54 8.24
CA GLY A 83 4.73 15.75 6.99
C GLY A 83 4.65 14.54 6.06
N LEU A 84 4.81 14.77 4.76
CA LEU A 84 4.90 13.72 3.75
C LEU A 84 6.37 13.34 3.52
N TYR A 85 6.66 12.05 3.65
CA TYR A 85 8.01 11.50 3.55
C TYR A 85 8.06 10.45 2.44
N ASN A 86 9.20 10.35 1.76
CA ASN A 86 9.50 9.34 0.72
C ASN A 86 8.53 9.34 -0.48
N VAL A 87 7.80 10.42 -0.69
CA VAL A 87 6.99 10.63 -1.89
C VAL A 87 7.92 10.57 -3.11
N GLY A 88 7.52 9.81 -4.13
CA GLY A 88 8.32 9.60 -5.32
C GLY A 88 9.44 8.58 -5.19
N THR A 89 9.65 7.96 -4.02
CA THR A 89 10.75 6.99 -3.82
C THR A 89 10.32 5.66 -3.23
N SER A 90 9.32 5.64 -2.36
CA SER A 90 8.85 4.42 -1.68
C SER A 90 7.32 4.31 -1.68
N ALA A 91 6.82 3.08 -1.63
CA ALA A 91 5.39 2.79 -1.47
C ALA A 91 5.13 2.02 -0.17
N TYR A 92 3.98 2.30 0.43
CA TYR A 92 3.54 1.72 1.70
C TYR A 92 2.08 1.30 1.56
N LEU A 93 1.77 0.03 1.80
CA LEU A 93 0.40 -0.48 1.77
C LEU A 93 0.04 -1.12 3.10
N TRP A 94 -0.97 -0.57 3.77
CA TRP A 94 -1.49 -1.19 4.98
C TRP A 94 -1.98 -2.62 4.72
N SER A 95 -1.80 -3.47 5.73
CA SER A 95 -2.30 -4.82 5.82
C SER A 95 -3.12 -4.99 7.09
N ARG A 96 -4.22 -5.75 7.01
CA ARG A 96 -5.04 -6.13 8.17
C ARG A 96 -4.51 -7.26 9.02
N SER A 97 -3.32 -7.78 8.69
CA SER A 97 -2.66 -8.77 9.54
C SER A 97 -2.38 -8.23 10.94
N ALA A 98 -2.46 -9.11 11.94
CA ALA A 98 -2.22 -8.76 13.33
C ALA A 98 -0.74 -8.37 13.57
N ALA A 99 -0.50 -7.22 14.20
CA ALA A 99 0.83 -6.73 14.57
C ALA A 99 0.90 -6.24 16.03
N GLY A 100 0.12 -6.85 16.93
CA GLY A 100 0.08 -6.47 18.34
C GLY A 100 -0.40 -5.03 18.51
N ARG A 101 0.44 -4.16 19.11
CA ARG A 101 0.14 -2.73 19.33
C ARG A 101 0.35 -1.87 18.08
N ASP A 102 1.13 -2.36 17.13
CA ASP A 102 1.44 -1.66 15.89
C ASP A 102 0.45 -2.04 14.77
N GLY A 103 0.57 -1.33 13.65
CA GLY A 103 -0.04 -1.71 12.38
C GLY A 103 0.98 -2.43 11.49
N ARG A 104 0.49 -3.18 10.51
CA ARG A 104 1.32 -3.98 9.62
C ARG A 104 1.21 -3.50 8.19
N HIS A 105 2.31 -3.38 7.46
CA HIS A 105 2.26 -2.89 6.09
C HIS A 105 3.34 -3.50 5.21
N LEU A 106 3.07 -3.55 3.92
CA LEU A 106 4.08 -3.80 2.89
C LEU A 106 4.87 -2.52 2.66
N TYR A 107 6.21 -2.63 2.69
CA TYR A 107 7.13 -1.56 2.34
C TYR A 107 7.90 -1.91 1.07
N LEU A 108 7.86 -1.00 0.10
CA LEU A 108 8.49 -1.12 -1.21
C LEU A 108 9.43 0.06 -1.42
N LYS A 109 10.69 -0.23 -1.75
CA LYS A 109 11.66 0.76 -2.21
C LYS A 109 12.56 0.15 -3.28
N SER A 110 13.51 0.93 -3.79
CA SER A 110 14.54 0.39 -4.68
C SER A 110 15.27 -0.79 -4.03
N GLY A 111 15.24 -1.93 -4.72
CA GLY A 111 15.89 -3.19 -4.32
C GLY A 111 15.30 -3.89 -3.09
N ARG A 112 14.14 -3.48 -2.55
CA ARG A 112 13.53 -4.15 -1.40
C ARG A 112 12.00 -4.17 -1.45
N ALA A 113 11.44 -5.33 -1.10
CA ALA A 113 10.03 -5.54 -0.81
C ALA A 113 9.90 -6.45 0.41
N PHE A 114 9.30 -5.96 1.50
CA PHE A 114 9.09 -6.76 2.71
C PHE A 114 8.02 -6.15 3.60
N PHE A 115 7.44 -6.95 4.49
CA PHE A 115 6.49 -6.47 5.47
C PHE A 115 7.18 -5.99 6.74
N VAL A 116 6.73 -4.85 7.25
CA VAL A 116 7.26 -4.23 8.47
C VAL A 116 6.12 -3.71 9.34
N SER A 117 6.36 -3.66 10.65
CA SER A 117 5.40 -3.14 11.62
C SER A 117 5.74 -1.69 11.95
N SER A 118 4.74 -0.85 12.10
CA SER A 118 4.93 0.57 12.41
C SER A 118 3.75 1.12 13.19
N ASN A 119 3.99 2.25 13.85
CA ASN A 119 2.97 2.91 14.64
C ASN A 119 1.72 3.20 13.80
N ARG A 120 0.55 2.90 14.36
CA ARG A 120 -0.76 3.03 13.69
C ARG A 120 -1.11 4.45 13.25
N ALA A 121 -0.48 5.47 13.84
CA ALA A 121 -0.73 6.88 13.52
C ALA A 121 -0.01 7.36 12.23
N HIS A 122 0.88 6.55 11.64
CA HIS A 122 1.39 6.81 10.29
C HIS A 122 0.25 6.77 9.27
N GLY A 123 0.34 7.60 8.24
CA GLY A 123 -0.58 7.54 7.10
C GLY A 123 0.04 6.72 5.97
N PHE A 124 -0.49 5.54 5.67
CA PHE A 124 -0.08 4.73 4.51
C PHE A 124 -1.25 4.57 3.53
N SER A 125 -0.93 4.28 2.27
CA SER A 125 -1.94 4.01 1.26
C SER A 125 -2.66 2.70 1.55
N VAL A 126 -3.88 2.58 1.03
CA VAL A 126 -4.70 1.36 1.09
C VAL A 126 -5.06 0.93 -0.32
N ARG A 127 -4.88 -0.36 -0.60
CA ARG A 127 -5.34 -1.00 -1.82
C ARG A 127 -6.32 -2.09 -1.42
N CYS A 128 -7.62 -1.87 -1.65
CA CYS A 128 -8.64 -2.79 -1.16
C CYS A 128 -8.74 -4.06 -2.04
N ILE A 129 -9.06 -5.18 -1.41
CA ILE A 129 -9.34 -6.47 -2.05
C ILE A 129 -10.80 -6.84 -1.78
N LYS A 130 -11.47 -7.42 -2.78
CA LYS A 130 -12.83 -7.94 -2.65
C LYS A 130 -12.83 -9.16 -1.73
N ASP A 131 -13.79 -9.17 -0.80
CA ASP A 131 -14.01 -10.28 0.13
C ASP A 131 -14.40 -11.59 -0.58
#